data_AF-A0A8T4E6E9-F1
#
_entry.id   AF-A0A8T4E6E9-F1
#
_cell.length_a   1.000
_cell.length_b   1.000
_cell.length_c   1.000
_cell.angle_alpha   90.00
_cell.angle_beta   90.00
_cell.angle_gamma   90.00
#
_symmetry.space_group_name_H-M   'P 1'
#
loop_
_entity.id
_entity.type
_entity.pdbx_description
1 polymer ?
#
loop_
_entity_poly.entity_id
_entity_poly.type
_entity_poly.pdbx_seq_one_letter_code
_entity_poly.pdbx_strand_id
1 'polypeptide(L)'
;MIVRDIMRTNFVSFQADDRLKHILKVFAEKKVSSAPVFDGEDYLGIVSDAMLIKYFLPKKFLFWNAKKEIPIESIKNIIAKNLARKGRMYLKPEQKVESVAVRVSRGDACIPVIENKRVVGIVRKEDLVVKVLLKHFAKKAGEKKMGTERGKELHTELDKILEMVNDGGEVPAWSIAKKLGISLKTVETLAESLERHHLVKTRYAWLGGMKLRRIEDG
;
A
#
# COMPACT_ATOMS: atom_id res chain seq x y z
N MET A 1 6.55 -5.32 -16.77
CA MET A 1 6.04 -5.94 -15.51
C MET A 1 4.55 -6.19 -15.67
N ILE A 2 4.00 -7.28 -15.14
CA ILE A 2 2.56 -7.58 -15.24
C ILE A 2 1.85 -7.40 -13.90
N VAL A 3 0.52 -7.31 -13.92
CA VAL A 3 -0.32 -7.15 -12.72
C VAL A 3 -0.06 -8.26 -11.71
N ARG A 4 0.15 -9.50 -12.17
CA ARG A 4 0.51 -10.66 -11.31
C ARG A 4 1.76 -10.40 -10.46
N ASP A 5 2.72 -9.63 -10.96
CA ASP A 5 3.96 -9.30 -10.24
C ASP A 5 3.69 -8.35 -9.06
N ILE A 6 2.64 -7.53 -9.14
CA ILE A 6 2.36 -6.49 -8.16
C ILE A 6 1.14 -6.78 -7.27
N MET A 7 0.24 -7.66 -7.70
CA MET A 7 -0.96 -7.96 -6.92
C MET A 7 -0.64 -8.56 -5.56
N ARG A 8 -1.58 -8.42 -4.63
CA ARG A 8 -1.59 -9.11 -3.34
C ARG A 8 -2.57 -10.26 -3.42
N THR A 9 -2.11 -11.46 -3.08
CA THR A 9 -2.95 -12.68 -3.02
C THR A 9 -3.48 -12.92 -1.61
N ASN A 10 -2.75 -12.46 -0.57
CA ASN A 10 -3.26 -12.38 0.79
C ASN A 10 -3.80 -10.98 1.05
N PHE A 11 -5.12 -10.85 1.16
CA PHE A 11 -5.80 -9.59 1.36
C PHE A 11 -6.99 -9.71 2.31
N VAL A 12 -7.31 -8.61 2.97
CA VAL A 12 -8.53 -8.48 3.76
C VAL A 12 -9.74 -8.52 2.84
N SER A 13 -10.74 -9.31 3.21
CA SER A 13 -12.06 -9.40 2.58
C SER A 13 -13.14 -9.58 3.63
N PHE A 14 -14.39 -9.39 3.23
CA PHE A 14 -15.57 -9.61 4.08
C PHE A 14 -16.58 -10.54 3.40
N GLN A 15 -17.36 -11.24 4.21
CA GLN A 15 -18.57 -11.94 3.78
C GLN A 15 -19.78 -11.00 3.81
N ALA A 16 -20.82 -11.36 3.06
CA ALA A 16 -21.99 -10.51 2.82
C ALA A 16 -22.71 -10.11 4.12
N ASP A 17 -22.69 -10.98 5.12
CA ASP A 17 -23.32 -10.85 6.44
C ASP A 17 -22.42 -10.18 7.50
N ASP A 18 -21.17 -9.86 7.17
CA ASP A 18 -20.27 -9.15 8.08
C ASP A 18 -20.86 -7.79 8.48
N ARG A 19 -20.93 -7.54 9.78
CA ARG A 19 -21.50 -6.30 10.32
C ARG A 19 -20.56 -5.12 10.13
N LEU A 20 -21.12 -3.92 9.96
CA LEU A 20 -20.36 -2.66 9.88
C LEU A 20 -19.35 -2.49 11.02
N LYS A 21 -19.71 -2.87 12.26
CA LYS A 21 -18.79 -2.84 13.40
C LYS A 21 -17.53 -3.67 13.17
N HIS A 22 -17.67 -4.87 12.59
CA HIS A 22 -16.54 -5.73 12.25
C HIS A 22 -15.69 -5.09 11.15
N ILE A 23 -16.32 -4.58 10.09
CA ILE A 23 -15.64 -3.89 8.98
C ILE A 23 -14.78 -2.73 9.49
N LEU A 24 -15.36 -1.85 10.32
CA LEU A 24 -14.65 -0.70 10.90
C LEU A 24 -13.47 -1.13 11.79
N LYS A 25 -13.67 -2.18 12.61
CA LYS A 25 -12.61 -2.74 13.45
C LYS A 25 -11.44 -3.26 12.60
N VAL A 26 -11.73 -4.04 11.57
CA VAL A 26 -10.71 -4.60 10.66
C VAL A 26 -10.00 -3.50 9.88
N PHE A 27 -10.71 -2.47 9.42
CA PHE A 27 -10.10 -1.31 8.76
C PHE A 27 -9.08 -0.61 9.65
N ALA A 28 -9.44 -0.36 10.92
CA ALA A 28 -8.55 0.25 11.91
C ALA A 28 -7.34 -0.64 12.24
N GLU A 29 -7.56 -1.92 12.54
CA GLU A 29 -6.50 -2.85 12.96
C GLU A 29 -5.53 -3.19 11.83
N LYS A 30 -6.03 -3.41 10.61
CA LYS A 30 -5.22 -3.81 9.46
C LYS A 30 -4.72 -2.61 8.65
N LYS A 31 -5.08 -1.39 9.04
CA LYS A 31 -4.74 -0.13 8.35
C LYS A 31 -5.11 -0.19 6.86
N VAL A 32 -6.34 -0.64 6.58
CA VAL A 32 -6.88 -0.73 5.22
C VAL A 32 -8.13 0.14 5.11
N SER A 33 -8.28 0.82 3.97
CA SER A 33 -9.41 1.72 3.70
C SER A 33 -10.48 1.10 2.80
N SER A 34 -10.20 -0.07 2.23
CA SER A 34 -11.15 -0.79 1.37
C SER A 34 -10.82 -2.28 1.27
N ALA A 35 -11.86 -3.07 1.01
CA ALA A 35 -11.76 -4.52 0.88
C ALA A 35 -12.87 -5.08 -0.04
N PRO A 36 -12.61 -6.19 -0.76
CA PRO A 36 -13.64 -6.97 -1.45
C PRO A 36 -14.67 -7.56 -0.47
N VAL A 37 -15.90 -7.69 -0.94
CA VAL A 37 -17.01 -8.36 -0.25
C VAL A 37 -17.49 -9.53 -1.11
N PHE A 38 -17.71 -10.68 -0.47
CA PHE A 38 -18.15 -11.92 -1.10
C PHE A 38 -19.46 -12.44 -0.48
N ASP A 39 -20.23 -13.20 -1.24
CA ASP A 39 -21.35 -14.03 -0.78
C ASP A 39 -20.94 -15.48 -1.04
N GLY A 40 -20.29 -16.12 -0.06
CA GLY A 40 -19.57 -17.37 -0.30
C GLY A 40 -18.38 -17.15 -1.25
N GLU A 41 -18.42 -17.76 -2.44
CA GLU A 41 -17.41 -17.59 -3.48
C GLU A 41 -17.70 -16.42 -4.44
N ASP A 42 -18.94 -15.91 -4.43
CA ASP A 42 -19.38 -14.90 -5.38
C ASP A 42 -18.93 -13.51 -4.94
N TYR A 43 -18.19 -12.84 -5.81
CA TYR A 43 -17.74 -11.47 -5.56
C TYR A 43 -18.89 -10.46 -5.74
N LEU A 44 -19.26 -9.77 -4.67
CA LEU A 44 -20.37 -8.79 -4.66
C LEU A 44 -19.91 -7.38 -5.02
N GLY A 45 -18.71 -6.98 -4.59
CA GLY A 45 -18.24 -5.61 -4.73
C GLY A 45 -17.17 -5.24 -3.72
N ILE A 46 -17.00 -3.94 -3.51
CA ILE A 46 -16.00 -3.36 -2.61
C ILE A 46 -16.72 -2.55 -1.53
N VAL A 47 -16.26 -2.69 -0.29
CA VAL A 47 -16.54 -1.74 0.79
C VAL A 47 -15.34 -0.82 0.98
N SER A 48 -15.56 0.47 1.13
CA SER A 48 -14.51 1.47 1.34
C SER A 48 -14.95 2.58 2.28
N ASP A 49 -14.00 3.14 3.03
CA ASP A 49 -14.20 4.29 3.90
C ASP A 49 -14.82 5.49 3.17
N ALA A 50 -14.39 5.79 1.94
CA ALA A 50 -14.94 6.86 1.11
C ALA A 50 -16.44 6.65 0.81
N MET A 51 -16.87 5.39 0.71
CA MET A 51 -18.29 5.06 0.57
C MET A 51 -19.01 5.13 1.92
N LEU A 52 -18.40 4.67 3.02
CA LEU A 52 -18.99 4.82 4.36
C LEU A 52 -19.21 6.30 4.71
N ILE A 53 -18.25 7.18 4.40
CA ILE A 53 -18.38 8.63 4.57
C ILE A 53 -19.59 9.14 3.78
N LYS A 54 -19.72 8.78 2.50
CA LYS A 54 -20.87 9.20 1.67
C LYS A 54 -22.20 8.66 2.21
N TYR A 55 -22.18 7.45 2.77
CA TYR A 55 -23.37 6.79 3.30
C TYR A 55 -23.85 7.42 4.61
N PHE A 56 -22.93 7.71 5.54
CA PHE A 56 -23.25 8.20 6.89
C PHE A 56 -23.20 9.72 7.03
N LEU A 57 -22.49 10.43 6.16
CA LEU A 57 -22.32 11.88 6.18
C LEU A 57 -22.83 12.51 4.86
N PRO A 58 -24.15 12.43 4.56
CA PRO A 58 -24.70 13.12 3.40
C PRO A 58 -24.45 14.62 3.53
N LYS A 59 -24.18 15.32 2.41
CA LYS A 59 -23.81 16.76 2.40
C LYS A 59 -24.71 17.64 3.27
N LYS A 60 -26.02 17.35 3.36
CA LYS A 60 -26.98 18.08 4.21
C LYS A 60 -26.63 18.05 5.70
N PHE A 61 -25.97 16.99 6.16
CA PHE A 61 -25.51 16.81 7.54
C PHE A 61 -24.27 17.66 7.87
N LEU A 62 -23.49 18.05 6.86
CA LEU A 62 -22.31 18.89 7.02
C LEU A 62 -22.69 20.37 7.21
N PHE A 63 -23.87 20.78 6.73
CA PHE A 63 -24.35 22.17 6.76
C PHE A 63 -25.48 22.42 7.78
N TRP A 64 -25.99 21.38 8.45
CA TRP A 64 -26.99 21.50 9.52
C TRP A 64 -26.34 21.06 10.82
N ASN A 65 -26.05 22.02 11.72
CA ASN A 65 -25.53 21.86 13.09
C ASN A 65 -24.97 20.46 13.43
N ALA A 66 -23.63 20.34 13.43
CA ALA A 66 -22.79 19.17 13.67
C ALA A 66 -22.96 18.44 15.03
N LYS A 67 -24.14 18.49 15.65
CA LYS A 67 -24.48 17.92 16.95
C LYS A 67 -25.42 16.72 16.90
N LYS A 68 -25.93 16.30 15.73
CA LYS A 68 -26.71 15.07 15.66
C LYS A 68 -25.77 13.87 15.60
N GLU A 69 -25.66 13.16 16.71
CA GLU A 69 -25.01 11.85 16.77
C GLU A 69 -25.75 10.88 15.83
N ILE A 70 -25.00 10.04 15.12
CA ILE A 70 -25.58 8.93 14.36
C ILE A 70 -26.10 7.92 15.39
N PRO A 71 -27.42 7.63 15.45
CA PRO A 71 -27.93 6.68 16.43
C PRO A 71 -27.31 5.31 16.19
N ILE A 72 -26.65 4.72 17.21
CA ILE A 72 -26.00 3.41 17.07
C ILE A 72 -26.98 2.34 16.58
N GLU A 73 -28.24 2.40 17.02
CA GLU A 73 -29.27 1.45 16.60
C GLU A 73 -29.53 1.52 15.08
N SER A 74 -29.37 2.70 14.45
CA SER A 74 -29.55 2.87 13.01
C SER A 74 -28.47 2.19 12.17
N ILE A 75 -27.31 1.88 12.75
CA ILE A 75 -26.16 1.30 12.03
C ILE A 75 -25.84 -0.13 12.46
N LYS A 76 -26.46 -0.62 13.53
CA LYS A 76 -26.22 -1.94 14.14
C LYS A 76 -26.51 -3.11 13.20
N ASN A 77 -27.53 -2.96 12.36
CA ASN A 77 -27.98 -4.01 11.43
C ASN A 77 -27.39 -3.86 10.03
N ILE A 78 -26.50 -2.88 9.80
CA ILE A 78 -25.85 -2.71 8.51
C ILE A 78 -24.80 -3.80 8.33
N ILE A 79 -24.94 -4.54 7.24
CA ILE A 79 -24.02 -5.60 6.83
C ILE A 79 -23.26 -5.21 5.56
N ALA A 80 -22.18 -5.93 5.26
CA ALA A 80 -21.31 -5.70 4.11
C ALA A 80 -22.09 -5.67 2.79
N LYS A 81 -23.11 -6.53 2.63
CA LYS A 81 -23.98 -6.56 1.44
C LYS A 81 -24.71 -5.24 1.18
N ASN A 82 -25.15 -4.52 2.22
CA ASN A 82 -25.81 -3.22 2.04
C ASN A 82 -24.82 -2.14 1.57
N LEU A 83 -23.56 -2.30 1.94
CA LEU A 83 -22.49 -1.35 1.70
C LEU A 83 -21.79 -1.61 0.37
N ALA A 84 -21.55 -2.87 0.02
CA ALA A 84 -20.79 -3.27 -1.17
C ALA A 84 -21.28 -2.54 -2.43
N ARG A 85 -20.33 -1.98 -3.19
CA ARG A 85 -20.59 -1.37 -4.50
C ARG A 85 -19.70 -2.02 -5.54
N LYS A 86 -20.20 -2.18 -6.75
CA LYS A 86 -19.39 -2.66 -7.88
C LYS A 86 -18.18 -1.75 -8.05
N GLY A 87 -16.98 -2.33 -8.12
CA GLY A 87 -15.76 -1.60 -8.37
C GLY A 87 -15.83 -0.93 -9.75
N ARG A 88 -15.20 0.24 -9.89
CA ARG A 88 -15.19 0.97 -11.18
C ARG A 88 -14.34 0.27 -12.23
N MET A 89 -13.43 -0.61 -11.82
CA MET A 89 -12.63 -1.43 -12.72
C MET A 89 -12.19 -2.72 -12.05
N TYR A 90 -11.76 -3.65 -12.90
CA TYR A 90 -11.06 -4.87 -12.53
C TYR A 90 -9.83 -5.00 -13.40
N LEU A 91 -8.83 -5.73 -12.89
CA LEU A 91 -7.64 -6.08 -13.63
C LEU A 91 -7.61 -7.58 -13.96
N LYS A 92 -6.82 -7.96 -14.95
CA LYS A 92 -6.43 -9.36 -15.21
C LYS A 92 -4.95 -9.52 -14.88
N PRO A 93 -4.50 -10.70 -14.40
CA PRO A 93 -3.11 -10.87 -13.96
C PRO A 93 -2.08 -10.63 -15.08
N GLU A 94 -2.44 -10.87 -16.34
CA GLU A 94 -1.55 -10.79 -17.51
C GLU A 94 -1.38 -9.36 -18.04
N GLN A 95 -2.19 -8.41 -17.56
CA GLN A 95 -2.11 -7.02 -18.01
C GLN A 95 -0.76 -6.42 -17.65
N LYS A 96 -0.17 -5.67 -18.59
CA LYS A 96 1.05 -4.90 -18.34
C LYS A 96 0.76 -3.80 -17.32
N VAL A 97 1.64 -3.62 -16.33
CA VAL A 97 1.48 -2.55 -15.32
C VAL A 97 1.47 -1.17 -15.96
N GLU A 98 2.31 -0.95 -16.98
CA GLU A 98 2.39 0.34 -17.68
C GLU A 98 1.04 0.76 -18.29
N SER A 99 0.26 -0.21 -18.82
CA SER A 99 -1.02 0.08 -19.47
C SER A 99 -2.18 0.30 -18.48
N VAL A 100 -2.00 -0.06 -17.21
CA VAL A 100 -3.04 0.08 -16.17
C VAL A 100 -2.71 1.14 -15.14
N ALA A 101 -1.44 1.57 -15.02
CA ALA A 101 -0.96 2.45 -13.96
C ALA A 101 -1.77 3.75 -13.79
N VAL A 102 -2.05 4.46 -14.90
CA VAL A 102 -2.83 5.71 -14.88
C VAL A 102 -4.28 5.47 -14.42
N ARG A 103 -4.88 4.34 -14.81
CA ARG A 103 -6.24 3.99 -14.40
C ARG A 103 -6.26 3.60 -12.93
N VAL A 104 -5.29 2.82 -12.48
CA VAL A 104 -5.15 2.41 -11.07
C VAL A 104 -4.93 3.62 -10.16
N SER A 105 -4.08 4.59 -10.53
CA SER A 105 -3.82 5.78 -9.71
C SER A 105 -5.06 6.66 -9.51
N ARG A 106 -5.91 6.76 -10.55
CA ARG A 106 -7.19 7.49 -10.52
C ARG A 106 -8.36 6.65 -10.00
N GLY A 107 -8.16 5.35 -9.86
CA GLY A 107 -9.18 4.36 -9.55
C GLY A 107 -9.57 4.30 -8.07
N ASP A 108 -10.26 3.23 -7.72
CA ASP A 108 -10.61 2.89 -6.35
C ASP A 108 -9.34 2.54 -5.55
N ALA A 109 -9.41 2.66 -4.21
CA ALA A 109 -8.28 2.36 -3.33
C ALA A 109 -7.87 0.88 -3.37
N CYS A 110 -8.82 -0.01 -3.66
CA CYS A 110 -8.62 -1.43 -3.89
C CYS A 110 -9.23 -1.79 -5.24
N ILE A 111 -8.46 -2.46 -6.10
CA ILE A 111 -8.90 -2.90 -7.42
C ILE A 111 -8.74 -4.42 -7.49
N PRO A 112 -9.85 -5.18 -7.61
CA PRO A 112 -9.77 -6.62 -7.69
C PRO A 112 -9.13 -7.08 -9.01
N VAL A 113 -8.31 -8.12 -8.91
CA VAL A 113 -7.74 -8.85 -10.03
C VAL A 113 -8.58 -10.10 -10.24
N ILE A 114 -9.18 -10.23 -11.41
CA ILE A 114 -10.10 -11.30 -11.76
C ILE A 114 -9.46 -12.23 -12.80
N GLU A 115 -9.48 -13.52 -12.51
CA GLU A 115 -9.08 -14.61 -13.41
C GLU A 115 -10.12 -15.73 -13.30
N ASN A 116 -10.59 -16.26 -14.42
CA ASN A 116 -11.60 -17.32 -14.46
C ASN A 116 -12.85 -17.02 -13.60
N LYS A 117 -13.35 -15.78 -13.67
CA LYS A 117 -14.50 -15.25 -12.91
C LYS A 117 -14.31 -15.19 -11.38
N ARG A 118 -13.12 -15.46 -10.86
CA ARG A 118 -12.80 -15.37 -9.43
C ARG A 118 -11.84 -14.23 -9.14
N VAL A 119 -11.98 -13.62 -7.97
CA VAL A 119 -11.00 -12.64 -7.48
C VAL A 119 -9.78 -13.40 -6.98
N VAL A 120 -8.67 -13.30 -7.71
CA VAL A 120 -7.40 -13.99 -7.40
C VAL A 120 -6.39 -13.10 -6.67
N GLY A 121 -6.70 -11.81 -6.54
CA GLY A 121 -5.86 -10.84 -5.86
C GLY A 121 -6.45 -9.44 -5.87
N ILE A 122 -5.74 -8.51 -5.27
CA ILE A 122 -6.04 -7.08 -5.34
C ILE A 122 -4.79 -6.27 -5.70
N VAL A 123 -4.99 -5.11 -6.32
CA VAL A 123 -3.96 -4.08 -6.49
C VAL A 123 -4.46 -2.82 -5.79
N ARG A 124 -3.62 -2.24 -4.93
CA ARG A 124 -3.85 -0.93 -4.34
C ARG A 124 -2.95 0.13 -4.97
N LYS A 125 -3.25 1.40 -4.75
CA LYS A 125 -2.45 2.51 -5.30
C LYS A 125 -1.02 2.49 -4.79
N GLU A 126 -0.84 2.11 -3.52
CA GLU A 126 0.46 2.00 -2.88
C GLU A 126 1.30 0.89 -3.49
N ASP A 127 0.67 -0.18 -3.99
CA ASP A 127 1.37 -1.30 -4.63
C ASP A 127 2.03 -0.89 -5.94
N LEU A 128 1.45 0.07 -6.68
CA LEU A 128 2.13 0.65 -7.84
C LEU A 128 3.42 1.34 -7.42
N VAL A 129 3.36 2.26 -6.46
CA VAL A 129 4.54 3.04 -6.06
C VAL A 129 5.60 2.12 -5.48
N VAL A 130 5.23 1.34 -4.46
CA VAL A 130 6.16 0.48 -3.74
C VAL A 130 6.76 -0.58 -4.66
N LYS A 131 5.95 -1.39 -5.35
CA LYS A 131 6.49 -2.53 -6.08
C LYS A 131 7.12 -2.16 -7.41
N VAL A 132 6.67 -1.10 -8.09
CA VAL A 132 7.37 -0.58 -9.28
C VAL A 132 8.75 -0.07 -8.87
N LEU A 133 8.85 0.72 -7.80
CA LEU A 133 10.13 1.24 -7.33
C LEU A 133 11.05 0.12 -6.84
N LEU A 134 10.56 -0.80 -6.01
CA LEU A 134 11.33 -1.95 -5.53
C LEU A 134 11.89 -2.80 -6.68
N LYS A 135 11.08 -3.07 -7.72
CA LYS A 135 11.56 -3.83 -8.88
C LYS A 135 12.59 -3.04 -9.70
N HIS A 136 12.43 -1.72 -9.79
CA HIS A 136 13.42 -0.85 -10.43
C HIS A 136 14.76 -0.89 -9.66
N PHE A 137 14.72 -0.85 -8.33
CA PHE A 137 15.91 -0.99 -7.47
C PHE A 137 16.55 -2.38 -7.58
N ALA A 138 15.75 -3.45 -7.57
CA ALA A 138 16.24 -4.82 -7.70
C ALA A 138 16.90 -5.09 -9.07
N LYS A 139 16.33 -4.54 -10.16
CA LYS A 139 16.92 -4.67 -11.51
C LYS A 139 18.29 -4.01 -11.60
N LYS A 140 18.46 -2.81 -11.04
CA LYS A 140 19.76 -2.11 -10.97
C LYS A 140 20.79 -2.86 -10.11
N ALA A 141 20.36 -3.50 -9.02
CA ALA A 141 21.25 -4.31 -8.20
C ALA A 141 21.76 -5.57 -8.93
N GLY A 142 20.94 -6.19 -9.79
CA GLY A 142 21.33 -7.30 -10.65
C GLY A 142 22.18 -6.88 -11.86
N GLU A 143 21.92 -5.70 -12.44
CA GLU A 143 22.68 -5.16 -13.58
C GLU A 143 24.11 -4.72 -13.19
N LYS A 144 24.41 -4.47 -11.90
CA LYS A 144 25.81 -4.26 -11.42
C LYS A 144 26.75 -5.47 -11.67
N LYS A 145 26.25 -6.62 -12.13
CA LYS A 145 27.08 -7.78 -12.56
C LYS A 145 27.36 -7.88 -14.07
N MET A 146 26.77 -7.04 -14.93
CA MET A 146 27.11 -7.02 -16.38
C MET A 146 27.14 -5.59 -16.90
N GLY A 147 28.28 -5.21 -17.46
CA GLY A 147 28.69 -3.84 -17.70
C GLY A 147 27.87 -2.99 -18.67
N THR A 148 28.23 -1.71 -18.59
CA THR A 148 28.20 -0.65 -19.61
C THR A 148 26.87 0.06 -19.97
N GLU A 149 26.82 1.28 -19.45
CA GLU A 149 26.44 2.57 -20.09
C GLU A 149 24.96 2.97 -20.31
N ARG A 150 24.61 3.99 -19.50
CA ARG A 150 24.00 5.29 -19.85
C ARG A 150 22.54 5.32 -20.30
N GLY A 151 21.66 5.33 -19.30
CA GLY A 151 20.43 6.13 -19.29
C GLY A 151 20.45 7.05 -18.07
N LYS A 152 20.24 8.36 -18.28
CA LYS A 152 20.27 9.44 -17.26
C LYS A 152 19.92 8.97 -15.84
N GLU A 153 20.90 9.01 -14.97
CA GLU A 153 20.81 8.59 -13.58
C GLU A 153 19.82 9.49 -12.81
N LEU A 154 18.56 9.04 -12.67
CA LEU A 154 17.80 9.43 -11.48
C LEU A 154 18.33 8.58 -10.32
N HIS A 155 19.28 9.15 -9.59
CA HIS A 155 19.67 8.63 -8.27
C HIS A 155 18.64 9.11 -7.25
N THR A 156 17.66 8.26 -6.93
CA THR A 156 16.70 8.58 -5.86
C THR A 156 17.40 8.57 -4.51
N GLU A 157 16.84 9.25 -3.52
CA GLU A 157 17.36 9.25 -2.15
C GLU A 157 17.42 7.82 -1.58
N LEU A 158 16.47 6.95 -1.94
CA LEU A 158 16.45 5.54 -1.55
C LEU A 158 17.62 4.74 -2.13
N ASP A 159 17.96 4.95 -3.41
CA ASP A 159 19.12 4.31 -4.03
C ASP A 159 20.39 4.66 -3.28
N LYS A 160 20.57 5.95 -2.98
CA LYS A 160 21.74 6.44 -2.28
C LYS A 160 21.80 5.90 -0.84
N ILE A 161 20.65 5.77 -0.16
CA ILE A 161 20.58 5.13 1.17
C ILE A 161 21.02 3.67 1.10
N LEU A 162 20.49 2.90 0.14
CA LEU A 162 20.82 1.48 -0.03
C LEU A 162 22.28 1.25 -0.40
N GLU A 163 22.87 2.14 -1.20
CA GLU A 163 24.31 2.12 -1.48
C GLU A 163 25.15 2.44 -0.25
N MET A 164 24.72 3.38 0.59
CA MET A 164 25.44 3.73 1.80
C MET A 164 25.46 2.59 2.84
N VAL A 165 24.43 1.73 2.88
CA VAL A 165 24.32 0.62 3.85
C VAL A 165 24.86 -0.71 3.31
N ASN A 166 25.45 -0.74 2.12
CA ASN A 166 25.96 -1.95 1.46
C ASN A 166 27.20 -2.55 2.12
N ASP A 167 27.98 -1.77 2.85
CA ASP A 167 29.32 -2.19 3.34
C ASP A 167 29.25 -3.12 4.58
N GLY A 168 28.13 -3.83 4.79
CA GLY A 168 27.92 -4.80 5.89
C GLY A 168 27.78 -4.19 7.30
N GLY A 169 28.13 -2.91 7.47
CA GLY A 169 28.07 -2.18 8.73
C GLY A 169 26.72 -1.51 9.03
N GLU A 170 26.56 -1.08 10.28
CA GLU A 170 25.48 -0.16 10.67
C GLU A 170 25.85 1.27 10.30
N VAL A 171 24.97 1.96 9.57
CA VAL A 171 25.14 3.36 9.17
C VAL A 171 24.15 4.23 9.95
N PRO A 172 24.62 5.28 10.66
CA PRO A 172 23.73 6.21 11.33
C PRO A 172 22.89 7.04 10.35
N ALA A 173 21.60 7.19 10.64
CA ALA A 173 20.66 7.96 9.82
C ALA A 173 21.08 9.43 9.66
N TRP A 174 21.71 10.03 10.67
CA TRP A 174 22.23 11.40 10.59
C TRP A 174 23.38 11.55 9.57
N SER A 175 24.21 10.52 9.42
CA SER A 175 25.31 10.52 8.46
C SER A 175 24.78 10.43 7.03
N ILE A 176 23.72 9.64 6.84
CA ILE A 176 22.96 9.56 5.59
C ILE A 176 22.31 10.92 5.28
N ALA A 177 21.62 11.52 6.25
CA ALA A 177 20.97 12.83 6.08
C ALA A 177 21.99 13.90 5.62
N LYS A 178 23.15 13.95 6.28
CA LYS A 178 24.26 14.86 5.94
C LYS A 178 24.79 14.61 4.52
N LYS A 179 25.00 13.35 4.13
CA LYS A 179 25.56 13.02 2.81
C LYS A 179 24.57 13.27 1.66
N LEU A 180 23.27 13.15 1.92
CA LEU A 180 22.21 13.33 0.93
C LEU A 180 21.65 14.75 0.87
N GLY A 181 21.96 15.60 1.85
CA GLY A 181 21.42 16.95 1.93
C GLY A 181 19.91 16.99 2.22
N ILE A 182 19.39 15.97 2.93
CA ILE A 182 17.96 15.85 3.29
C ILE A 182 17.78 15.81 4.81
N SER A 183 16.55 16.05 5.28
CA SER A 183 16.29 16.07 6.72
C SER A 183 16.47 14.68 7.36
N LEU A 184 16.91 14.65 8.62
CA LEU A 184 17.00 13.40 9.40
C LEU A 184 15.67 12.64 9.40
N LYS A 185 14.55 13.35 9.58
CA LYS A 185 13.21 12.77 9.58
C LYS A 185 12.83 12.14 8.24
N THR A 186 13.29 12.72 7.13
CA THR A 186 13.14 12.13 5.79
C THR A 186 13.89 10.80 5.71
N VAL A 187 15.14 10.75 6.19
CA VAL A 187 15.92 9.51 6.23
C VAL A 187 15.25 8.45 7.10
N GLU A 188 14.77 8.81 8.28
CA GLU A 188 14.07 7.89 9.19
C GLU A 188 12.81 7.32 8.53
N THR A 189 12.01 8.17 7.87
CA THR A 189 10.80 7.73 7.15
C THR A 189 11.12 6.76 6.00
N LEU A 190 12.19 7.04 5.26
CA LEU A 190 12.65 6.17 4.18
C LEU A 190 13.20 4.85 4.74
N ALA A 191 13.95 4.89 5.85
CA ALA A 191 14.49 3.74 6.54
C ALA A 191 13.39 2.79 7.06
N GLU A 192 12.36 3.34 7.71
CA GLU A 192 11.18 2.57 8.14
C GLU A 192 10.49 1.90 6.95
N SER A 193 10.38 2.61 5.81
CA SER A 193 9.79 2.04 4.61
C SER A 193 10.63 0.90 4.05
N LEU A 194 11.96 1.04 4.02
CA LEU A 194 12.88 -0.01 3.58
C LEU A 194 12.82 -1.23 4.51
N GLU A 195 12.69 -1.02 5.82
CA GLU A 195 12.57 -2.10 6.81
C GLU A 195 11.25 -2.87 6.69
N ARG A 196 10.13 -2.17 6.49
CA ARG A 196 8.83 -2.81 6.17
C ARG A 196 8.88 -3.68 4.92
N HIS A 197 9.87 -3.46 4.04
CA HIS A 197 10.10 -4.22 2.82
C HIS A 197 11.30 -5.15 2.88
N HIS A 198 11.82 -5.43 4.09
CA HIS A 198 12.93 -6.36 4.32
C HIS A 198 14.23 -6.02 3.59
N LEU A 199 14.45 -4.75 3.22
CA LEU A 199 15.69 -4.33 2.54
C LEU A 199 16.77 -3.88 3.52
N VAL A 200 16.37 -3.34 4.67
CA VAL A 200 17.26 -2.91 5.74
C VAL A 200 16.68 -3.33 7.08
N LYS A 201 17.52 -3.43 8.10
CA LYS A 201 17.13 -3.52 9.51
C LYS A 201 17.45 -2.20 10.17
N THR A 202 16.52 -1.67 10.96
CA THR A 202 16.79 -0.48 11.76
C THR A 202 16.98 -0.81 13.23
N ARG A 203 17.78 0.00 13.91
CA ARG A 203 17.97 -0.05 15.36
C ARG A 203 18.13 1.36 15.90
N TYR A 204 17.56 1.63 17.06
CA TYR A 204 17.84 2.85 17.82
C TYR A 204 19.00 2.64 18.79
N ALA A 205 20.01 3.52 18.71
CA ALA A 205 21.12 3.56 19.66
C ALA A 205 20.98 4.78 20.58
N TRP A 206 21.21 4.59 21.88
CA TRP A 206 21.00 5.62 22.91
C TRP A 206 21.88 6.88 22.72
N LEU A 207 23.04 6.74 22.07
CA LEU A 207 23.98 7.84 21.75
C LEU A 207 24.21 8.01 20.24
N GLY A 208 23.17 7.90 19.41
CA GLY A 208 23.35 8.08 17.96
C GLY A 208 22.11 8.05 17.07
N GLY A 209 20.91 7.90 17.64
CA GLY A 209 19.66 7.86 16.89
C GLY A 209 19.48 6.56 16.10
N MET A 210 18.65 6.60 15.05
CA MET A 210 18.40 5.47 14.17
C MET A 210 19.68 5.07 13.41
N LYS A 211 19.95 3.78 13.35
CA LYS A 211 20.97 3.17 12.50
C LYS A 211 20.31 2.18 11.53
N LEU A 212 20.83 2.12 10.32
CA LEU A 212 20.38 1.23 9.26
C LEU A 212 21.47 0.21 8.97
N ARG A 213 21.10 -1.04 8.73
CA ARG A 213 22.00 -2.08 8.23
C ARG A 213 21.30 -2.82 7.09
N ARG A 214 22.02 -3.18 6.03
CA ARG A 214 21.45 -4.01 4.97
C ARG A 214 21.14 -5.42 5.47
N ILE A 215 20.02 -5.97 5.04
CA ILE A 215 19.72 -7.38 5.19
C ILE A 215 20.35 -8.06 3.98
N GLU A 216 21.37 -8.90 4.20
CA GLU A 216 21.90 -9.78 3.16
C GLU A 216 20.86 -10.89 2.94
N ASP A 217 20.39 -11.04 1.69
CA ASP A 217 19.59 -12.20 1.31
C ASP A 217 20.46 -13.45 1.56
N GLY A 218 20.05 -14.28 2.52
CA GLY A 218 20.61 -15.61 2.73
C GLY A 218 20.18 -16.59 1.65
#